data_AF-A0A9E3NTI6-F1
#
_entry.id   AF-A0A9E3NTI6-F1
#
_cell.length_a   1.000
_cell.length_b   1.000
_cell.length_c   1.000
_cell.angle_alpha   90.00
_cell.angle_beta   90.00
_cell.angle_gamma   90.00
#
_symmetry.space_group_name_H-M   'P 1'
#
loop_
_entity.id
_entity.type
_entity.pdbx_description
1 polymer ?
#
loop_
_entity_poly.entity_id
_entity_poly.type
_entity_poly.pdbx_seq_one_letter_code
_entity_poly.pdbx_strand_id
1 'polypeptide(L)'
;MSSTRALALLFSFVCAVSLGACNVERRRQHEQLAQSLHAPAMLLCAERPKEGGGCFGDCPIWNRAERGVAVVAAGEVVAQIPTFADPATEALLADVREAGKRAKSALGDACAVKVDRAGSPSPEIRACAERVLARSADESAFVTAFETLSVETKKRTGVFLPRPWKPCFAEE
;
A
#
# COMPACT_ATOMS: atom_id res chain seq x y z
N MET A 1 -58.38 28.77 -1.51
CA MET A 1 -57.73 27.58 -2.11
C MET A 1 -56.35 28.00 -2.62
N SER A 2 -55.26 27.83 -1.85
CA SER A 2 -53.90 28.17 -2.35
C SER A 2 -52.73 27.61 -1.52
N SER A 3 -52.87 26.46 -0.85
CA SER A 3 -51.84 25.95 0.10
C SER A 3 -51.19 24.60 -0.26
N THR A 4 -51.28 24.14 -1.50
CA THR A 4 -50.72 22.82 -1.90
C THR A 4 -49.44 22.90 -2.75
N ARG A 5 -48.97 24.09 -3.17
CA ARG A 5 -47.79 24.20 -4.04
C ARG A 5 -46.45 24.39 -3.31
N ALA A 6 -46.45 24.73 -2.03
CA ALA A 6 -45.22 25.00 -1.28
C ALA A 6 -44.48 23.74 -0.79
N LEU A 7 -45.17 22.61 -0.64
CA LEU A 7 -44.58 21.38 -0.08
C LEU A 7 -43.68 20.61 -1.07
N ALA A 8 -43.89 20.76 -2.38
CA ALA A 8 -43.10 20.04 -3.37
C ALA A 8 -41.67 20.57 -3.54
N LEU A 9 -41.43 21.86 -3.24
CA LEU A 9 -40.12 22.48 -3.38
C LEU A 9 -39.17 22.17 -2.20
N LEU A 10 -39.72 21.89 -1.01
CA LEU A 10 -38.92 21.54 0.17
C LEU A 10 -38.36 20.11 0.11
N PHE A 11 -39.09 19.16 -0.51
CA PHE A 11 -38.63 17.77 -0.63
C PHE A 11 -37.45 17.59 -1.60
N SER A 12 -37.41 18.35 -2.70
CA SER A 12 -36.29 18.27 -3.66
C SER A 12 -34.97 18.84 -3.10
N PHE A 13 -35.02 19.76 -2.13
CA PHE A 13 -33.82 20.36 -1.55
C PHE A 13 -33.12 19.42 -0.55
N VAL A 14 -33.88 18.60 0.18
CA VAL A 14 -33.31 17.65 1.19
C VAL A 14 -32.56 16.48 0.54
N CYS A 15 -32.99 16.03 -0.66
CA CYS A 15 -32.30 14.98 -1.40
C CYS A 15 -30.95 15.42 -2.01
N ALA A 16 -30.79 16.70 -2.35
CA ALA A 16 -29.54 17.21 -2.91
C ALA A 16 -28.45 17.40 -1.83
N VAL A 17 -28.84 17.81 -0.61
CA VAL A 17 -27.90 18.03 0.51
C VAL A 17 -27.39 16.70 1.10
N SER A 18 -28.22 15.65 1.10
CA SER A 18 -27.83 14.31 1.58
C SER A 18 -26.80 13.62 0.68
N LEU A 19 -26.85 13.83 -0.63
CA LEU A 19 -25.85 13.31 -1.58
C LEU A 19 -24.50 14.04 -1.48
N GLY A 20 -24.53 15.36 -1.24
CA GLY A 20 -23.31 16.15 -1.04
C GLY A 20 -22.54 15.77 0.22
N ALA A 21 -23.23 15.63 1.36
CA ALA A 21 -22.62 15.23 2.63
C ALA A 21 -22.06 13.79 2.59
N CYS A 22 -22.76 12.87 1.91
CA CYS A 22 -22.31 11.49 1.75
C CYS A 22 -21.00 11.38 0.95
N ASN A 23 -20.85 12.17 -0.12
CA ASN A 23 -19.62 12.18 -0.93
C ASN A 23 -18.43 12.77 -0.17
N VAL A 24 -18.66 13.83 0.63
CA VAL A 24 -17.60 14.45 1.45
C VAL A 24 -17.11 13.47 2.53
N GLU A 25 -18.02 12.80 3.23
CA GLU A 25 -17.65 11.82 4.26
C GLU A 25 -16.93 10.60 3.65
N ARG A 26 -17.42 10.09 2.51
CA ARG A 26 -16.75 9.01 1.79
C ARG A 26 -15.33 9.39 1.39
N ARG A 27 -15.14 10.59 0.84
CA ARG A 27 -13.81 11.09 0.47
C ARG A 27 -12.89 11.15 1.70
N ARG A 28 -13.36 11.74 2.80
CA ARG A 28 -12.62 11.85 4.06
C ARG A 28 -12.16 10.48 4.59
N GLN A 29 -13.03 9.47 4.56
CA GLN A 29 -12.67 8.12 4.97
C GLN A 29 -11.55 7.53 4.10
N HIS A 30 -11.58 7.75 2.79
CA HIS A 30 -10.53 7.28 1.90
C HIS A 30 -9.21 8.05 2.07
N GLU A 31 -9.27 9.33 2.42
CA GLU A 31 -8.08 10.12 2.78
C GLU A 31 -7.45 9.61 4.09
N GLN A 32 -8.25 9.19 5.07
CA GLN A 32 -7.75 8.53 6.29
C GLN A 32 -7.13 7.15 6.00
N LEU A 33 -7.72 6.39 5.06
CA LEU A 33 -7.12 5.15 4.58
C LEU A 33 -5.77 5.42 3.90
N ALA A 34 -5.66 6.48 3.09
CA ALA A 34 -4.41 6.88 2.45
C ALA A 34 -3.30 7.17 3.49
N GLN A 35 -3.64 7.85 4.58
CA GLN A 35 -2.71 8.08 5.69
C GLN A 35 -2.26 6.77 6.35
N SER A 36 -3.19 5.83 6.56
CA SER A 36 -2.89 4.51 7.16
C SER A 36 -2.00 3.66 6.25
N LEU A 37 -2.12 3.82 4.93
CA LEU A 37 -1.29 3.13 3.93
C LEU A 37 0.06 3.80 3.67
N HIS A 38 0.31 4.99 4.22
CA HIS A 38 1.55 5.72 3.96
C HIS A 38 2.79 4.99 4.50
N ALA A 39 2.74 4.53 5.76
CA ALA A 39 3.85 3.79 6.37
C ALA A 39 4.24 2.51 5.59
N PRO A 40 3.32 1.59 5.25
CA PRO A 40 3.71 0.41 4.48
C PRO A 40 4.13 0.76 3.03
N ALA A 41 3.58 1.81 2.41
CA ALA A 41 4.03 2.25 1.10
C ALA A 41 5.45 2.84 1.13
N MET A 42 5.82 3.55 2.20
CA MET A 42 7.17 4.06 2.42
C MET A 42 8.18 2.94 2.67
N LEU A 43 7.79 1.85 3.31
CA LEU A 43 8.65 0.66 3.40
C LEU A 43 8.89 0.03 2.03
N LEU A 44 7.86 0.03 1.18
CA LEU A 44 7.92 -0.47 -0.19
C LEU A 44 8.39 0.58 -1.20
N CYS A 45 8.92 1.74 -0.80
CA CYS A 45 9.36 2.73 -1.77
C CYS A 45 10.72 2.37 -2.36
N ALA A 46 10.99 2.83 -3.58
CA ALA A 46 12.32 2.73 -4.18
C ALA A 46 13.08 4.03 -3.91
N GLU A 47 14.20 3.99 -3.18
CA GLU A 47 15.11 5.12 -3.17
C GLU A 47 15.62 5.35 -4.60
N ARG A 48 15.65 6.62 -5.05
CA ARG A 48 16.27 6.93 -6.34
C ARG A 48 17.73 6.47 -6.28
N PRO A 49 18.22 5.70 -7.27
CA PRO A 49 19.62 5.33 -7.30
C PRO A 49 20.45 6.62 -7.27
N LYS A 50 21.28 6.79 -6.25
CA LYS A 50 22.26 7.88 -6.24
C LYS A 50 23.25 7.59 -7.36
N GLU A 51 23.11 8.31 -8.47
CA GLU A 51 24.08 8.32 -9.56
C GLU A 51 25.44 8.72 -8.96
N GLY A 52 26.36 7.77 -8.76
CA GLY A 52 27.71 8.09 -8.29
C GLY A 52 28.44 7.01 -7.47
N GLY A 53 27.77 5.94 -7.04
CA GLY A 53 28.43 4.85 -6.32
C GLY A 53 28.44 3.56 -7.13
N GLY A 54 29.61 3.18 -7.66
CA GLY A 54 29.78 1.91 -8.38
C GLY A 54 29.30 0.74 -7.53
N CYS A 55 28.22 0.12 -7.95
CA CYS A 55 27.66 -1.05 -7.30
C CYS A 55 28.48 -2.26 -7.73
N PHE A 56 29.34 -2.80 -6.85
CA PHE A 56 30.11 -4.03 -7.11
C PHE A 56 29.18 -5.23 -7.41
N GLY A 57 29.70 -6.33 -7.94
CA GLY A 57 28.93 -7.49 -8.42
C GLY A 57 27.91 -8.09 -7.43
N ASP A 58 28.02 -7.77 -6.14
CA ASP A 58 27.11 -8.20 -5.07
C ASP A 58 25.82 -7.36 -4.94
N CYS A 59 25.66 -6.29 -5.71
CA CYS A 59 24.49 -5.43 -5.62
C CYS A 59 23.13 -6.09 -5.86
N PRO A 60 23.00 -7.07 -6.78
CA PRO A 60 21.77 -7.85 -6.90
C PRO A 60 21.42 -8.61 -5.62
N ILE A 61 22.40 -8.98 -4.79
CA ILE A 61 22.18 -9.66 -3.50
C ILE A 61 21.64 -8.65 -2.50
N TRP A 62 22.33 -7.52 -2.32
CA TRP A 62 21.91 -6.43 -1.43
C TRP A 62 20.50 -5.93 -1.72
N ASN A 63 20.23 -5.57 -2.98
CA ASN A 63 18.92 -5.04 -3.38
C ASN A 63 17.79 -6.06 -3.18
N ARG A 64 18.05 -7.37 -3.38
CA ARG A 64 17.05 -8.41 -3.10
C ARG A 64 16.80 -8.54 -1.60
N ALA A 65 17.86 -8.55 -0.79
CA ALA A 65 17.72 -8.65 0.66
C ALA A 65 16.93 -7.46 1.23
N GLU A 66 17.23 -6.23 0.78
CA GLU A 66 16.49 -5.04 1.19
C GLU A 66 15.02 -5.10 0.81
N ARG A 67 14.70 -5.54 -0.42
CA ARG A 67 13.30 -5.77 -0.81
C ARG A 67 12.63 -6.78 0.09
N GLY A 68 13.31 -7.88 0.44
CA GLY A 68 12.77 -8.88 1.34
C GLY A 68 12.45 -8.33 2.72
N VAL A 69 13.38 -7.57 3.31
CA VAL A 69 13.19 -6.89 4.60
C VAL A 69 12.04 -5.89 4.54
N ALA A 70 11.99 -5.07 3.49
CA ALA A 70 10.92 -4.11 3.25
C ALA A 70 9.54 -4.79 3.14
N VAL A 71 9.44 -5.90 2.41
CA VAL A 71 8.19 -6.67 2.23
C VAL A 71 7.73 -7.28 3.55
N VAL A 72 8.64 -7.85 4.34
CA VAL A 72 8.31 -8.39 5.67
C VAL A 72 7.76 -7.28 6.57
N ALA A 73 8.47 -6.15 6.67
CA ALA A 73 8.04 -5.03 7.51
C ALA A 73 6.72 -4.41 7.01
N ALA A 74 6.55 -4.22 5.70
CA ALA A 74 5.30 -3.70 5.15
C ALA A 74 4.12 -4.66 5.38
N GLY A 75 4.36 -5.97 5.23
CA GLY A 75 3.40 -7.03 5.56
C GLY A 75 2.93 -6.99 7.02
N GLU A 76 3.83 -6.67 7.95
CA GLU A 76 3.49 -6.46 9.37
C GLU A 76 2.60 -5.24 9.59
N VAL A 77 2.92 -4.13 8.93
CA VAL A 77 2.18 -2.88 9.11
C VAL A 77 0.79 -2.97 8.49
N VAL A 78 0.64 -3.52 7.27
CA VAL A 78 -0.68 -3.64 6.64
C VAL A 78 -1.63 -4.54 7.43
N ALA A 79 -1.11 -5.57 8.11
CA ALA A 79 -1.92 -6.47 8.93
C ALA A 79 -2.58 -5.76 10.13
N GLN A 80 -2.07 -4.60 10.53
CA GLN A 80 -2.62 -3.78 11.62
C GLN A 80 -3.68 -2.78 11.13
N ILE A 81 -3.86 -2.62 9.82
CA ILE A 81 -4.86 -1.69 9.27
C ILE A 81 -6.26 -2.29 9.51
N PRO A 82 -7.14 -1.57 10.24
CA PRO A 82 -8.48 -2.06 10.55
C PRO A 82 -9.32 -2.26 9.29
N THR A 83 -10.43 -2.98 9.44
CA THR A 83 -11.44 -3.11 8.39
C THR A 83 -12.00 -1.75 7.99
N PHE A 84 -12.26 -1.58 6.71
CA PHE A 84 -12.76 -0.34 6.13
C PHE A 84 -14.29 -0.41 5.90
N ALA A 85 -14.96 0.74 5.99
CA ALA A 85 -16.42 0.79 5.94
C ALA A 85 -17.01 0.60 4.53
N ASP A 86 -16.31 1.05 3.47
CA ASP A 86 -16.73 0.83 2.07
C ASP A 86 -16.43 -0.64 1.67
N PRO A 87 -17.44 -1.48 1.39
CA PRO A 87 -17.22 -2.91 1.18
C PRO A 87 -16.33 -3.23 -0.03
N ALA A 88 -16.37 -2.40 -1.07
CA ALA A 88 -15.58 -2.61 -2.27
C ALA A 88 -14.11 -2.22 -2.06
N THR A 89 -13.83 -1.22 -1.23
CA THR A 89 -12.45 -0.91 -0.79
C THR A 89 -11.97 -1.95 0.22
N GLU A 90 -12.84 -2.39 1.12
CA GLU A 90 -12.51 -3.39 2.13
C GLU A 90 -12.13 -4.74 1.53
N ALA A 91 -12.82 -5.19 0.47
CA ALA A 91 -12.42 -6.41 -0.24
C ALA A 91 -10.98 -6.33 -0.75
N LEU A 92 -10.61 -5.21 -1.39
CA LEU A 92 -9.25 -4.97 -1.88
C LEU A 92 -8.23 -4.85 -0.75
N LEU A 93 -8.59 -4.16 0.35
CA LEU A 93 -7.72 -4.02 1.52
C LEU A 93 -7.52 -5.36 2.23
N ALA A 94 -8.54 -6.22 2.27
CA ALA A 94 -8.43 -7.59 2.77
C ALA A 94 -7.47 -8.42 1.92
N ASP A 95 -7.53 -8.30 0.59
CA ASP A 95 -6.57 -8.95 -0.32
C ASP A 95 -5.13 -8.47 -0.06
N VAL A 96 -4.94 -7.17 0.20
CA VAL A 96 -3.62 -6.62 0.57
C VAL A 96 -3.12 -7.22 1.88
N ARG A 97 -3.97 -7.28 2.92
CA ARG A 97 -3.60 -7.87 4.22
C ARG A 97 -3.24 -9.34 4.09
N GLU A 98 -4.03 -10.10 3.36
CA GLU A 98 -3.81 -11.53 3.17
C GLU A 98 -2.56 -11.79 2.32
N ALA A 99 -2.35 -11.06 1.22
CA ALA A 99 -1.13 -11.16 0.44
C ALA A 99 0.12 -10.72 1.23
N GLY A 100 0.02 -9.67 2.04
CA GLY A 100 1.08 -9.22 2.93
C GLY A 100 1.43 -10.26 4.00
N LYS A 101 0.43 -10.92 4.59
CA LYS A 101 0.63 -12.03 5.53
C LYS A 101 1.33 -13.22 4.86
N ARG A 102 0.92 -13.59 3.65
CA ARG A 102 1.57 -14.66 2.87
C ARG A 102 3.01 -14.33 2.55
N ALA A 103 3.28 -13.13 2.02
CA ALA A 103 4.63 -12.67 1.71
C ALA A 103 5.51 -12.64 2.97
N LYS A 104 5.01 -12.08 4.08
CA LYS A 104 5.68 -12.11 5.38
C LYS A 104 6.01 -13.54 5.80
N SER A 105 5.06 -14.46 5.73
CA SER A 105 5.28 -15.86 6.13
C SER A 105 6.26 -16.59 5.21
N ALA A 106 6.27 -16.27 3.91
CA ALA A 106 7.15 -16.90 2.93
C ALA A 106 8.60 -16.45 3.06
N LEU A 107 8.82 -15.18 3.42
CA LEU A 107 10.14 -14.57 3.60
C LEU A 107 10.65 -14.72 5.04
N GLY A 108 9.79 -14.43 6.01
CA GLY A 108 9.94 -14.75 7.44
C GLY A 108 11.31 -14.45 8.03
N ASP A 109 11.77 -15.36 8.89
CA ASP A 109 13.03 -15.24 9.62
C ASP A 109 14.25 -15.04 8.72
N ALA A 110 14.20 -15.55 7.47
CA ALA A 110 15.30 -15.37 6.52
C ALA A 110 15.53 -13.89 6.17
N CYS A 111 14.49 -13.06 6.24
CA CYS A 111 14.54 -11.64 5.96
C CYS A 111 14.26 -10.76 7.19
N ALA A 112 14.51 -11.27 8.40
CA ALA A 112 14.47 -10.49 9.65
C ALA A 112 15.78 -9.73 9.92
N VAL A 113 16.69 -9.68 8.95
CA VAL A 113 18.06 -9.17 9.10
C VAL A 113 18.13 -7.66 8.85
N LYS A 114 19.02 -6.97 9.57
CA LYS A 114 19.38 -5.60 9.21
C LYS A 114 20.37 -5.65 8.05
N VAL A 115 20.04 -4.99 6.95
CA VAL A 115 20.96 -4.86 5.81
C VAL A 115 21.96 -3.74 6.09
N ASP A 116 23.23 -4.08 6.25
CA ASP A 116 24.34 -3.14 6.33
C ASP A 116 25.26 -3.36 5.13
N ARG A 117 25.34 -2.38 4.22
CA ARG A 117 26.14 -2.47 2.99
C ARG A 117 27.66 -2.32 3.22
N ALA A 118 28.13 -2.40 4.47
CA ALA A 118 29.55 -2.43 4.79
C ALA A 118 30.20 -3.77 4.38
N GLY A 119 31.03 -3.75 3.35
CA GLY A 119 31.81 -4.92 2.92
C GLY A 119 31.01 -5.96 2.12
N SER A 120 31.43 -7.23 2.17
CA SER A 120 30.79 -8.33 1.46
C SER A 120 29.48 -8.77 2.12
N PRO A 121 28.47 -9.25 1.36
CA PRO A 121 27.22 -9.74 1.92
C PRO A 121 27.45 -10.89 2.91
N SER A 122 26.91 -10.76 4.11
CA SER A 122 26.91 -11.82 5.12
C SER A 122 26.09 -13.04 4.69
N PRO A 123 26.28 -14.22 5.31
CA PRO A 123 25.46 -15.41 5.04
C PRO A 123 23.95 -15.15 5.17
N GLU A 124 23.54 -14.35 6.15
CA GLU A 124 22.13 -14.05 6.42
C GLU A 124 21.53 -13.15 5.32
N ILE A 125 22.30 -12.19 4.82
CA ILE A 125 21.88 -11.34 3.68
C ILE A 125 21.73 -12.18 2.40
N ARG A 126 22.66 -13.11 2.16
CA ARG A 126 22.56 -14.06 1.04
C ARG A 126 21.33 -14.95 1.19
N ALA A 127 21.07 -15.47 2.38
CA ALA A 127 19.89 -16.28 2.68
C ALA A 127 18.58 -15.52 2.44
N CYS A 128 18.48 -14.25 2.85
CA CYS A 128 17.33 -13.41 2.51
C CYS A 128 17.19 -13.23 0.99
N ALA A 129 18.27 -12.87 0.30
CA ALA A 129 18.24 -12.64 -1.14
C ALA A 129 17.83 -13.90 -1.94
N GLU A 130 18.31 -15.08 -1.54
CA GLU A 130 17.91 -16.36 -2.10
C GLU A 130 16.45 -16.70 -1.78
N ARG A 131 16.00 -16.41 -0.55
CA ARG A 131 14.60 -16.62 -0.16
C ARG A 131 13.66 -15.76 -1.00
N VAL A 132 14.00 -14.50 -1.21
CA VAL A 132 13.26 -13.57 -2.08
C VAL A 132 13.21 -14.09 -3.51
N LEU A 133 14.34 -14.58 -4.05
CA LEU A 133 14.36 -15.17 -5.39
C LEU A 133 13.44 -16.40 -5.49
N ALA A 134 13.49 -17.30 -4.50
CA ALA A 134 12.66 -18.50 -4.47
C ALA A 134 11.17 -18.22 -4.23
N ARG A 135 10.83 -17.06 -3.65
CA ARG A 135 9.47 -16.65 -3.27
C ARG A 135 9.03 -15.37 -3.97
N SER A 136 9.57 -15.10 -5.16
CA SER A 136 9.29 -13.89 -5.93
C SER A 136 7.80 -13.73 -6.29
N ALA A 137 7.08 -14.84 -6.41
CA ALA A 137 5.64 -14.84 -6.63
C ALA A 137 4.86 -14.27 -5.44
N ASP A 138 5.27 -14.58 -4.20
CA ASP A 138 4.61 -14.09 -2.99
C ASP A 138 4.85 -12.57 -2.81
N GLU A 139 6.09 -12.11 -3.06
CA GLU A 139 6.41 -10.68 -3.14
C GLU A 139 5.56 -9.97 -4.21
N SER A 140 5.54 -10.52 -5.43
CA SER A 140 4.80 -9.91 -6.55
C SER A 140 3.30 -9.84 -6.25
N ALA A 141 2.72 -10.89 -5.67
CA ALA A 141 1.30 -10.90 -5.32
C ALA A 141 0.94 -9.82 -4.29
N PHE A 142 1.79 -9.59 -3.29
CA PHE A 142 1.56 -8.53 -2.30
C PHE A 142 1.64 -7.13 -2.94
N VAL A 143 2.67 -6.90 -3.76
CA VAL A 143 2.86 -5.63 -4.47
C VAL A 143 1.70 -5.36 -5.44
N THR A 144 1.27 -6.37 -6.19
CA THR A 144 0.13 -6.28 -7.11
C THR A 144 -1.15 -5.98 -6.34
N ALA A 145 -1.44 -6.67 -5.23
CA ALA A 145 -2.63 -6.37 -4.43
C ALA A 145 -2.65 -4.92 -3.94
N PHE A 146 -1.50 -4.43 -3.45
CA PHE A 146 -1.36 -3.04 -2.98
C PHE A 146 -1.59 -2.04 -4.11
N GLU A 147 -0.98 -2.28 -5.27
CA GLU A 147 -1.15 -1.47 -6.47
C GLU A 147 -2.62 -1.47 -6.96
N THR A 148 -3.28 -2.63 -6.97
CA THR A 148 -4.69 -2.77 -7.34
C THR A 148 -5.59 -1.98 -6.39
N LEU A 149 -5.39 -2.05 -5.07
CA LEU A 149 -6.11 -1.25 -4.10
C LEU A 149 -6.01 0.25 -4.43
N SER A 150 -4.81 0.75 -4.72
CA SER A 150 -4.58 2.15 -5.01
C SER A 150 -5.23 2.61 -6.32
N VAL A 151 -5.08 1.83 -7.39
CA VAL A 151 -5.66 2.14 -8.70
C VAL A 151 -7.19 2.10 -8.69
N GLU A 152 -7.77 1.03 -8.13
CA GLU A 152 -9.22 0.84 -8.15
C GLU A 152 -9.95 1.79 -7.19
N THR A 153 -9.33 2.13 -6.06
CA THR A 153 -9.85 3.18 -5.17
C THR A 153 -9.90 4.52 -5.88
N LYS A 154 -8.79 4.93 -6.54
CA LYS A 154 -8.72 6.19 -7.28
C LYS A 154 -9.79 6.27 -8.37
N LYS A 155 -9.97 5.20 -9.16
CA LYS A 155 -11.02 5.15 -10.21
C LYS A 155 -12.42 5.38 -9.66
N ARG A 156 -12.71 4.86 -8.46
CA ARG A 156 -14.05 4.89 -7.86
C ARG A 156 -14.34 6.16 -7.05
N THR A 157 -13.33 6.71 -6.38
CA THR A 157 -13.52 7.79 -5.38
C THR A 157 -12.78 9.07 -5.71
N GLY A 158 -11.85 9.04 -6.68
CA GLY A 158 -10.96 10.17 -7.00
C GLY A 158 -9.85 10.40 -5.96
N VAL A 159 -9.81 9.64 -4.87
CA VAL A 159 -8.78 9.76 -3.83
C VAL A 159 -7.56 8.94 -4.22
N PHE A 160 -6.38 9.56 -4.09
CA PHE A 160 -5.11 8.92 -4.34
C PHE A 160 -4.67 8.18 -3.07
N LEU A 161 -4.43 6.88 -3.20
CA LEU A 161 -3.75 6.10 -2.17
C LEU A 161 -2.26 5.98 -2.53
N PRO A 162 -1.35 5.91 -1.55
CA PRO A 162 0.07 5.62 -1.78
C PRO A 162 0.26 4.35 -2.61
N ARG A 163 1.33 4.27 -3.40
CA ARG A 163 1.63 3.12 -4.26
C ARG A 163 2.96 2.46 -3.86
N PRO A 164 3.08 1.13 -3.98
CA PRO A 164 4.34 0.43 -3.74
C PRO A 164 5.35 0.75 -4.86
N TRP A 165 6.63 0.63 -4.54
CA TRP A 165 7.81 0.80 -5.41
C TRP A 165 7.84 2.09 -6.21
N LYS A 166 7.19 3.14 -5.69
CA LYS A 166 7.37 4.52 -6.17
C LYS A 166 8.57 5.17 -5.50
N PRO A 167 9.16 6.22 -6.10
CA PRO A 167 10.13 7.03 -5.40
C PRO A 167 9.57 7.55 -4.08
N CYS A 168 10.34 7.45 -3.00
CA CYS A 168 9.90 7.81 -1.64
C CYS A 168 9.45 9.28 -1.47
N PHE A 169 9.80 10.15 -2.44
CA PHE A 169 9.46 11.58 -2.47
C PHE A 169 8.69 11.98 -3.73
N ALA A 170 8.09 11.03 -4.44
CA ALA A 170 7.19 11.36 -5.54
C ALA A 170 5.87 11.90 -4.94
N GLU A 171 5.83 13.20 -4.69
CA GLU A 171 4.56 13.92 -4.61
C GLU A 171 3.93 13.87 -6.02
N GLU A 172 2.77 13.21 -6.13
CA GLU A 172 1.87 13.25 -7.31
C GLU A 172 0.75 14.28 -7.05
#